data_AF-A1CMG6-F1
#
_entry.id   AF-A1CMG6-F1
#
_cell.length_a   1.000
_cell.length_b   1.000
_cell.length_c   1.000
_cell.angle_alpha   90.00
_cell.angle_beta   90.00
_cell.angle_gamma   90.00
#
_symmetry.space_group_name_H-M   'P 1'
#
loop_
_entity.id
_entity.type
_entity.pdbx_description
1 polymer ?
#
loop_
_entity_poly.entity_id
_entity_poly.type
_entity_poly.pdbx_seq_one_letter_code
_entity_poly.pdbx_strand_id
1 'polypeptide(L)'
;MNQTSCIEHSDTVVVDDDESDTASSVTIDNDPDRSFFLDETRPGTRLRTPTPFRLGPHTHQEIIDLTSGPELLVTDGDYLTDECLERLLHDWEHPEAAGAAPPARSDRPLVRTEILRRHPIEHACVDDIVYKPGQSLELEKGKYLRITTILQDADGNVFFQGRHLISTKNHKESYMPKWSNELVWILNETSEIPLAAATRFVNIHFTNCCHVDHDFQKKSQPFDLFCRLKENLDPTKASVEYLSFEDSDEKFRIESATLRESWRGETRPFGNAKRDISRSPVITLDGVEPIIDLTSQNQSISDQKMRRQYTFGDGFCGAGGVSSGAQKAGLHIKWAFDQSEHAIATYRMNFETALCEQSDIFSFLTNGPDFLKVDVSHGSPPCQTFSPAHTINSANDDANSACIFSCADMIQHCKPRVHTMEETSGLYDRHQETCYRVILDFIEAGYSVRWKKLNCMDYGVPQPRKRLVIIASGPGEVLPPFPRPTHGLPGSGLLPYATINSVISNIPPNALDHDIEGARIRGRRNGLRAPFSPNQQAKTITCSGGENNYHPSGTRGFTNREFASLQTFPLEHLFGTTNVRRQIGNAVPPALAWAVYREIINSLHRTDEEEIRSRSM
;
A
#
# COMPACT_ATOMS: atom_id res chain seq x y z
N MET A 1 14.29 -39.46 69.62
CA MET A 1 14.23 -39.65 68.15
C MET A 1 14.12 -38.27 67.52
N ASN A 2 15.16 -37.91 66.77
CA ASN A 2 15.38 -36.74 65.90
C ASN A 2 14.97 -35.34 66.37
N GLN A 3 16.00 -34.63 66.86
CA GLN A 3 16.23 -33.17 66.81
C GLN A 3 16.24 -32.72 65.32
N THR A 4 16.05 -31.46 64.89
CA THR A 4 16.29 -30.15 65.50
C THR A 4 15.50 -29.11 64.70
N SER A 5 14.85 -28.16 65.37
CA SER A 5 14.26 -26.95 64.77
C SER A 5 15.29 -25.82 64.70
N CYS A 6 15.15 -25.00 63.65
CA CYS A 6 15.99 -23.90 63.22
C CYS A 6 16.34 -22.87 64.30
N ILE A 7 17.59 -22.39 64.27
CA ILE A 7 18.07 -21.17 64.92
C ILE A 7 18.54 -20.21 63.82
N GLU A 8 18.17 -18.94 63.99
CA GLU A 8 18.47 -17.75 63.20
C GLU A 8 19.98 -17.49 63.04
N HIS A 9 20.38 -17.01 61.87
CA HIS A 9 21.40 -15.97 61.76
C HIS A 9 21.07 -14.99 60.62
N SER A 10 21.21 -13.72 61.01
CA SER A 10 21.07 -12.48 60.27
C SER A 10 22.05 -12.36 59.12
N ASP A 11 21.59 -11.78 58.00
CA ASP A 11 22.40 -10.82 57.24
C ASP A 11 21.48 -9.79 56.56
N THR A 12 21.70 -8.54 56.94
CA THR A 12 21.17 -7.31 56.35
C THR A 12 21.55 -7.22 54.87
N VAL A 13 20.55 -7.16 53.99
CA VAL A 13 20.74 -6.75 52.59
C VAL A 13 19.89 -5.50 52.35
N VAL A 14 20.58 -4.43 52.00
CA VAL A 14 20.04 -3.16 51.53
C VAL A 14 19.23 -3.43 50.26
N VAL A 15 17.98 -2.96 50.23
CA VAL A 15 17.14 -2.96 49.05
C VAL A 15 17.58 -1.77 48.20
N ASP A 16 18.33 -2.04 47.13
CA ASP A 16 18.52 -1.09 46.04
C ASP A 16 17.35 -1.30 45.06
N ASP A 17 16.42 -0.34 45.05
CA ASP A 17 15.49 -0.11 43.95
C ASP A 17 16.30 0.45 42.76
N ASP A 18 16.47 -0.35 41.72
CA ASP A 18 17.04 0.10 40.44
C ASP A 18 16.18 -0.46 39.29
N GLU A 19 15.06 0.23 39.04
CA GLU A 19 14.33 0.15 37.76
C GLU A 19 15.21 0.77 36.67
N SER A 20 15.99 -0.06 35.99
CA SER A 20 16.81 0.38 34.85
C SER A 20 15.99 0.45 33.57
N ASP A 21 15.63 1.68 33.20
CA ASP A 21 15.32 2.11 31.85
C ASP A 21 16.40 1.61 30.87
N THR A 22 16.04 0.68 29.98
CA THR A 22 16.88 0.25 28.86
C THR A 22 16.25 0.60 27.53
N ALA A 23 16.03 1.91 27.33
CA ALA A 23 15.98 2.50 26.00
C ALA A 23 17.40 2.56 25.43
N SER A 24 17.79 1.54 24.64
CA SER A 24 19.10 1.50 23.99
C SER A 24 19.01 0.83 22.62
N SER A 25 18.71 1.62 21.59
CA SER A 25 19.26 1.39 20.25
C SER A 25 20.14 2.58 19.91
N VAL A 26 21.43 2.34 19.72
CA VAL A 26 22.44 3.35 19.39
C VAL A 26 22.21 3.85 17.95
N THR A 27 21.29 4.79 17.81
CA THR A 27 21.39 5.86 16.81
C THR A 27 21.61 7.12 17.60
N ILE A 28 22.74 7.80 17.41
CA ILE A 28 23.02 9.07 18.10
C ILE A 28 21.84 10.01 17.87
N ASP A 29 21.19 10.33 18.99
CA ASP A 29 20.00 11.16 19.10
C ASP A 29 20.38 12.60 18.73
N ASN A 30 20.32 12.90 17.44
CA ASN A 30 20.59 14.23 16.89
C ASN A 30 19.29 14.75 16.28
N ASP A 31 18.32 15.11 17.12
CA ASP A 31 17.35 16.13 16.74
C ASP A 31 18.01 17.49 16.97
N PRO A 32 18.46 18.16 15.90
CA PRO A 32 19.34 19.30 16.04
C PRO A 32 18.55 20.60 16.31
N ASP A 33 17.21 20.58 16.22
CA ASP A 33 16.29 21.67 16.57
C ASP A 33 15.98 21.72 18.09
N ARG A 34 16.41 20.71 18.85
CA ARG A 34 16.17 20.55 20.29
C ARG A 34 16.82 21.61 21.20
N SER A 35 17.89 22.26 20.75
CA SER A 35 18.81 22.98 21.65
C SER A 35 18.47 24.44 21.97
N PHE A 36 17.29 24.96 21.59
CA PHE A 36 16.94 26.37 21.79
C PHE A 36 15.81 26.65 22.79
N PHE A 37 15.28 25.64 23.49
CA PHE A 37 14.24 25.83 24.52
C PHE A 37 14.71 25.57 25.97
N LEU A 38 16.02 25.42 26.21
CA LEU A 38 16.58 25.28 27.55
C LEU A 38 17.87 26.12 27.65
N ASP A 39 17.76 27.32 28.23
CA ASP A 39 18.91 28.05 28.76
C ASP A 39 18.72 28.22 30.26
N GLU A 40 19.60 27.58 31.05
CA GLU A 40 20.29 28.24 32.16
C GLU A 40 21.38 27.32 32.77
N THR A 41 22.64 27.78 32.66
CA THR A 41 23.78 27.59 33.58
C THR A 41 24.62 26.28 33.58
N ARG A 42 25.83 26.35 32.99
CA ARG A 42 27.17 26.32 33.65
C ARG A 42 28.29 25.75 32.73
N PRO A 43 29.55 26.24 32.83
CA PRO A 43 30.56 26.05 31.81
C PRO A 43 31.63 24.99 32.14
N GLY A 44 32.11 24.32 31.08
CA GLY A 44 33.51 23.91 30.98
C GLY A 44 33.75 22.46 30.58
N THR A 45 34.30 22.21 29.38
CA THR A 45 35.53 21.41 29.18
C THR A 45 36.05 21.47 27.74
N ARG A 46 37.33 21.10 27.58
CA ARG A 46 38.31 21.55 26.57
C ARG A 46 38.19 20.88 25.18
N LEU A 47 38.52 21.67 24.16
CA LEU A 47 38.77 21.29 22.76
C LEU A 47 40.00 20.36 22.60
N ARG A 48 39.88 19.32 21.77
CA ARG A 48 41.00 18.61 21.13
C ARG A 48 40.95 18.83 19.61
N THR A 49 42.04 19.31 19.05
CA THR A 49 42.30 19.54 17.62
C THR A 49 42.64 18.24 16.87
N PRO A 50 42.21 18.04 15.61
CA PRO A 50 42.74 16.99 14.73
C PRO A 50 43.83 17.51 13.77
N THR A 51 44.84 16.69 13.56
CA THR A 51 46.00 16.84 12.67
C THR A 51 45.62 16.55 11.20
N PRO A 52 46.14 17.27 10.18
CA PRO A 52 45.81 17.03 8.77
C PRO A 52 46.81 16.07 8.08
N PHE A 53 46.30 15.15 7.26
CA PHE A 53 47.10 14.36 6.31
C PHE A 53 47.27 15.11 4.97
N ARG A 54 48.50 15.12 4.46
CA ARG A 54 48.94 15.76 3.21
C ARG A 54 48.61 14.90 1.98
N LEU A 55 48.14 15.55 0.91
CA LEU A 55 48.11 15.03 -0.46
C LEU A 55 49.46 15.31 -1.17
N GLY A 56 49.98 14.34 -1.92
CA GLY A 56 51.11 14.49 -2.83
C GLY A 56 50.65 14.56 -4.30
N PRO A 57 51.48 15.05 -5.25
CA PRO A 57 50.96 15.61 -6.50
C PRO A 57 51.31 14.83 -7.79
N HIS A 58 50.46 15.06 -8.81
CA HIS A 58 50.64 14.97 -10.27
C HIS A 58 50.81 13.61 -10.97
N THR A 59 49.83 13.28 -11.82
CA THR A 59 50.06 12.82 -13.21
C THR A 59 48.94 13.35 -14.13
N HIS A 60 49.36 13.89 -15.28
CA HIS A 60 48.51 14.46 -16.33
C HIS A 60 47.70 13.39 -17.08
N GLN A 61 46.43 13.67 -17.37
CA GLN A 61 45.67 13.03 -18.45
C GLN A 61 44.94 14.11 -19.26
N GLU A 62 45.15 14.14 -20.58
CA GLU A 62 44.46 15.00 -21.54
C GLU A 62 42.97 14.67 -21.59
N ILE A 63 42.13 15.71 -21.53
CA ILE A 63 40.68 15.62 -21.78
C ILE A 63 40.45 16.14 -23.21
N ILE A 64 39.89 15.28 -24.07
CA ILE A 64 39.41 15.65 -25.40
C ILE A 64 38.00 16.22 -25.25
N ASP A 65 37.82 17.48 -25.61
CA ASP A 65 36.53 18.19 -25.62
C ASP A 65 35.75 17.84 -26.91
N LEU A 66 34.55 17.29 -26.76
CA LEU A 66 33.65 16.89 -27.85
C LEU A 66 32.40 17.79 -27.96
N THR A 67 32.41 18.98 -27.34
CA THR A 67 31.21 19.85 -27.31
C THR A 67 31.11 20.85 -28.46
N SER A 68 32.05 20.86 -29.41
CA SER A 68 32.01 21.80 -30.54
C SER A 68 31.28 21.22 -31.76
N GLY A 69 29.94 21.23 -31.70
CA GLY A 69 29.05 21.11 -32.86
C GLY A 69 27.87 22.08 -32.71
N PRO A 70 27.54 22.91 -33.71
CA PRO A 70 26.44 23.86 -33.61
C PRO A 70 25.11 23.16 -33.86
N GLU A 71 24.07 23.57 -33.12
CA GLU A 71 22.65 23.15 -33.20
C GLU A 71 22.22 21.97 -32.31
N LEU A 72 22.19 22.20 -30.99
CA LEU A 72 21.22 21.61 -30.06
C LEU A 72 21.05 22.61 -28.90
N LEU A 73 20.00 23.42 -28.95
CA LEU A 73 19.59 24.28 -27.83
C LEU A 73 18.98 23.39 -26.74
N VAL A 74 19.83 22.78 -25.93
CA VAL A 74 19.46 22.24 -24.62
C VAL A 74 19.68 23.37 -23.62
N THR A 75 18.61 23.80 -22.95
CA THR A 75 18.72 24.80 -21.87
C THR A 75 19.25 24.15 -20.60
N ASP A 76 20.19 24.81 -19.91
CA ASP A 76 20.67 24.40 -18.58
C ASP A 76 19.49 24.36 -17.61
N GLY A 77 18.97 23.16 -17.36
CA GLY A 77 17.75 22.93 -16.57
C GLY A 77 16.92 21.73 -17.01
N ASP A 78 17.11 21.23 -18.24
CA ASP A 78 16.38 20.07 -18.79
C ASP A 78 17.08 18.73 -18.48
N TYR A 79 17.54 18.54 -17.24
CA TYR A 79 18.12 17.26 -16.84
C TYR A 79 17.01 16.31 -16.38
N LEU A 80 16.75 15.28 -17.20
CA LEU A 80 16.07 14.07 -16.72
C LEU A 80 16.92 13.48 -15.60
N THR A 81 16.33 13.24 -14.42
CA THR A 81 17.01 12.45 -13.38
C THR A 81 17.27 11.05 -13.91
N ASP A 82 18.30 10.36 -13.42
CA ASP A 82 18.63 8.98 -13.84
C ASP A 82 17.40 8.05 -13.78
N GLU A 83 16.51 8.26 -12.81
CA GLU A 83 15.25 7.50 -12.68
C GLU A 83 14.15 7.95 -13.67
N CYS A 84 14.12 9.23 -14.08
CA CYS A 84 13.27 9.67 -15.18
C CYS A 84 13.77 9.11 -16.52
N LEU A 85 15.09 8.95 -16.69
CA LEU A 85 15.69 8.28 -17.84
C LEU A 85 15.35 6.78 -17.85
N GLU A 86 15.47 6.09 -16.71
CA GLU A 86 15.05 4.69 -16.57
C GLU A 86 13.55 4.49 -16.89
N ARG A 87 12.69 5.43 -16.47
CA ARG A 87 11.26 5.38 -16.83
C ARG A 87 11.02 5.69 -18.30
N LEU A 88 11.74 6.64 -18.89
CA LEU A 88 11.63 6.94 -20.32
C LEU A 88 12.07 5.75 -21.17
N LEU A 89 13.10 5.01 -20.72
CA LEU A 89 13.52 3.74 -21.31
C LEU A 89 12.45 2.64 -21.14
N HIS A 90 11.87 2.50 -19.96
CA HIS A 90 10.80 1.54 -19.70
C HIS A 90 9.53 1.84 -20.53
N ASP A 91 9.11 3.10 -20.61
CA ASP A 91 7.94 3.52 -21.40
C ASP A 91 8.19 3.36 -22.92
N TRP A 92 9.44 3.47 -23.35
CA TRP A 92 9.86 3.16 -24.72
C TRP A 92 9.78 1.66 -25.03
N GLU A 93 10.14 0.81 -24.06
CA GLU A 93 10.05 -0.65 -24.19
C GLU A 93 8.60 -1.18 -24.06
N HIS A 94 7.71 -0.41 -23.44
CA HIS A 94 6.31 -0.79 -23.17
C HIS A 94 5.30 0.31 -23.58
N PRO A 95 5.19 0.66 -24.87
CA PRO A 95 4.39 1.79 -25.35
C PRO A 95 2.88 1.64 -25.13
N GLU A 96 2.37 0.45 -24.83
CA GLU A 96 0.94 0.22 -24.55
C GLU A 96 0.48 0.79 -23.19
N ALA A 97 1.42 1.14 -22.29
CA ALA A 97 1.13 1.76 -20.99
C ALA A 97 1.04 3.30 -21.06
N ALA A 98 1.63 3.92 -22.09
CA ALA A 98 1.58 5.35 -22.32
C ALA A 98 0.55 5.64 -23.40
N GLY A 99 -0.58 6.24 -23.03
CA GLY A 99 -1.64 6.58 -23.99
C GLY A 99 -1.13 7.55 -25.06
N ALA A 100 -0.75 7.03 -26.22
CA ALA A 100 -0.39 7.79 -27.41
C ALA A 100 -1.03 7.18 -28.67
N ALA A 101 -1.49 8.07 -29.56
CA ALA A 101 -2.18 7.78 -30.81
C ALA A 101 -1.32 6.94 -31.79
N PRO A 102 -1.93 6.17 -32.71
CA PRO A 102 -1.20 5.20 -33.54
C PRO A 102 -0.24 5.90 -34.51
N PRO A 103 1.00 5.40 -34.69
CA PRO A 103 1.94 5.98 -35.63
C PRO A 103 1.55 5.66 -37.08
N ALA A 104 1.83 6.61 -37.97
CA ALA A 104 1.60 6.51 -39.40
C ALA A 104 2.38 5.34 -40.03
N ARG A 105 1.73 4.65 -40.96
CA ARG A 105 2.19 3.45 -41.67
C ARG A 105 3.57 3.65 -42.32
N SER A 106 4.54 2.82 -41.93
CA SER A 106 5.76 2.61 -42.71
C SER A 106 5.60 1.38 -43.61
N ASP A 107 5.75 1.57 -44.92
CA ASP A 107 5.74 0.51 -45.92
C ASP A 107 6.97 -0.42 -45.72
N ARG A 108 6.74 -1.57 -45.07
CA ARG A 108 7.59 -2.75 -45.18
C ARG A 108 6.81 -3.84 -45.92
N PRO A 109 7.47 -4.70 -46.72
CA PRO A 109 6.78 -5.76 -47.45
C PRO A 109 6.12 -6.71 -46.46
N LEU A 110 4.78 -6.75 -46.48
CA LEU A 110 3.97 -7.70 -45.73
C LEU A 110 4.30 -9.11 -46.19
N VAL A 111 5.06 -9.85 -45.38
CA VAL A 111 4.90 -11.30 -45.33
C VAL A 111 3.48 -11.52 -44.82
N ARG A 112 2.55 -11.84 -45.74
CA ARG A 112 1.19 -12.28 -45.38
C ARG A 112 1.33 -13.59 -44.62
N THR A 113 1.44 -13.52 -43.30
CA THR A 113 0.98 -14.60 -42.45
C THR A 113 -0.53 -14.65 -42.70
N GLU A 114 -1.01 -15.69 -43.38
CA GLU A 114 -2.44 -15.95 -43.48
C GLU A 114 -2.97 -16.04 -42.06
N ILE A 115 -3.66 -14.99 -41.60
CA ILE A 115 -4.49 -15.07 -40.41
C ILE A 115 -5.59 -16.05 -40.80
N LEU A 116 -5.42 -17.32 -40.41
CA LEU A 116 -6.46 -18.34 -40.50
C LEU A 116 -7.68 -17.75 -39.78
N ARG A 117 -8.66 -17.28 -40.56
CA ARG A 117 -9.90 -16.72 -40.04
C ARG A 117 -10.71 -17.87 -39.43
N ARG A 118 -10.54 -18.06 -38.13
CA ARG A 118 -11.38 -18.95 -37.34
C ARG A 118 -12.70 -18.25 -37.05
N HIS A 119 -13.82 -18.97 -37.18
CA HIS A 119 -15.15 -18.44 -36.87
C HIS A 119 -15.78 -19.19 -35.70
N PRO A 120 -16.59 -18.52 -34.85
CA PRO A 120 -17.27 -19.17 -33.74
C PRO A 120 -18.37 -20.10 -34.24
N ILE A 121 -18.53 -21.23 -33.54
CA ILE A 121 -19.59 -22.23 -33.76
C ILE A 121 -20.28 -22.55 -32.43
N GLU A 122 -21.55 -22.97 -32.47
CA GLU A 122 -22.32 -23.26 -31.26
C GLU A 122 -21.87 -24.54 -30.55
N HIS A 123 -21.51 -25.56 -31.32
CA HIS A 123 -21.01 -26.83 -30.84
C HIS A 123 -20.14 -27.49 -31.91
N ALA A 124 -19.17 -28.30 -31.47
CA ALA A 124 -18.39 -29.18 -32.34
C ALA A 124 -18.75 -30.63 -32.07
N CYS A 125 -18.90 -31.44 -33.12
CA CYS A 125 -19.06 -32.88 -33.03
C CYS A 125 -17.86 -33.54 -33.71
N VAL A 126 -17.02 -34.23 -32.94
CA VAL A 126 -15.83 -34.93 -33.46
C VAL A 126 -15.79 -36.30 -32.80
N ASP A 127 -15.65 -37.36 -33.61
CA ASP A 127 -15.63 -38.76 -33.16
C ASP A 127 -16.81 -39.12 -32.22
N ASP A 128 -18.02 -38.71 -32.60
CA ASP A 128 -19.27 -38.86 -31.83
C ASP A 128 -19.29 -38.16 -30.46
N ILE A 129 -18.30 -37.34 -30.16
CA ILE A 129 -18.22 -36.51 -28.95
C ILE A 129 -18.67 -35.09 -29.27
N VAL A 130 -19.64 -34.60 -28.48
CA VAL A 130 -20.17 -33.24 -28.63
C VAL A 130 -19.55 -32.30 -27.61
N TYR A 131 -18.88 -31.26 -28.11
CA TYR A 131 -18.27 -30.17 -27.35
C TYR A 131 -19.16 -28.93 -27.39
N LYS A 132 -19.39 -28.29 -26.24
CA LYS A 132 -20.24 -27.11 -26.07
C LYS A 132 -19.65 -26.13 -25.05
N PRO A 133 -19.93 -24.83 -25.17
CA PRO A 133 -19.67 -23.86 -24.10
C PRO A 133 -20.23 -24.33 -22.75
N GLY A 134 -19.50 -24.06 -21.67
CA GLY A 134 -19.83 -24.49 -20.30
C GLY A 134 -19.22 -25.83 -19.89
N GLN A 135 -18.81 -26.69 -20.84
CA GLN A 135 -18.07 -27.91 -20.51
C GLN A 135 -16.63 -27.61 -20.08
N SER A 136 -16.06 -28.48 -19.24
CA SER A 136 -14.68 -28.35 -18.80
C SER A 136 -13.83 -29.53 -19.27
N LEU A 137 -12.61 -29.23 -19.66
CA LEU A 137 -11.65 -30.18 -20.23
C LEU A 137 -10.38 -30.20 -19.39
N GLU A 138 -9.83 -31.39 -19.18
CA GLU A 138 -8.42 -31.54 -18.83
C GLU A 138 -7.59 -31.45 -20.12
N LEU A 139 -6.48 -30.72 -20.06
CA LEU A 139 -5.54 -30.60 -21.16
C LEU A 139 -4.36 -31.53 -20.91
N GLU A 140 -3.13 -31.04 -21.04
CA GLU A 140 -1.93 -31.69 -20.50
C GLU A 140 -1.89 -31.66 -18.96
N LYS A 141 -1.14 -32.60 -18.36
CA LYS A 141 -1.17 -32.89 -16.90
C LYS A 141 -1.22 -31.62 -16.03
N GLY A 142 -2.35 -31.43 -15.35
CA GLY A 142 -2.53 -30.38 -14.35
C GLY A 142 -3.01 -29.02 -14.89
N LYS A 143 -3.29 -28.91 -16.20
CA LYS A 143 -3.94 -27.76 -16.84
C LYS A 143 -5.37 -28.11 -17.27
N TYR A 144 -6.26 -27.14 -17.14
CA TYR A 144 -7.68 -27.32 -17.44
C TYR A 144 -8.25 -26.11 -18.18
N LEU A 145 -9.36 -26.32 -18.86
CA LEU A 145 -10.08 -25.27 -19.61
C LEU A 145 -11.58 -25.38 -19.36
N ARG A 146 -12.23 -24.28 -18.97
CA ARG A 146 -13.69 -24.13 -19.08
C ARG A 146 -14.00 -23.48 -20.43
N ILE A 147 -14.63 -24.21 -21.34
CA ILE A 147 -14.94 -23.72 -22.69
C ILE A 147 -15.95 -22.56 -22.59
N THR A 148 -15.62 -21.42 -23.18
CA THR A 148 -16.55 -20.30 -23.35
C THR A 148 -16.96 -20.16 -24.82
N THR A 149 -16.02 -20.40 -25.75
CA THR A 149 -16.25 -20.27 -27.19
C THR A 149 -15.58 -21.44 -27.90
N ILE A 150 -16.25 -21.95 -28.94
CA ILE A 150 -15.70 -22.96 -29.84
C ILE A 150 -15.48 -22.29 -31.19
N LEU A 151 -14.30 -22.49 -31.76
CA LEU A 151 -13.88 -21.91 -33.03
C LEU A 151 -13.58 -23.04 -34.02
N GLN A 152 -13.82 -22.76 -35.30
CA GLN A 152 -13.44 -23.64 -36.40
C GLN A 152 -12.70 -22.85 -37.47
N ASP A 153 -11.61 -23.41 -38.00
CA ASP A 153 -10.90 -22.85 -39.15
C ASP A 153 -11.48 -23.33 -40.50
N ALA A 154 -10.93 -22.83 -41.60
CA ALA A 154 -11.37 -23.18 -42.95
C ALA A 154 -11.15 -24.66 -43.30
N ASP A 155 -10.20 -25.33 -42.63
CA ASP A 155 -9.88 -26.74 -42.84
C ASP A 155 -10.75 -27.66 -41.97
N GLY A 156 -11.64 -27.08 -41.14
CA GLY A 156 -12.52 -27.80 -40.25
C GLY A 156 -11.91 -28.16 -38.89
N ASN A 157 -10.68 -27.72 -38.60
CA ASN A 157 -10.04 -27.97 -37.31
C ASN A 157 -10.73 -27.15 -36.22
N VAL A 158 -10.94 -27.80 -35.07
CA VAL A 158 -11.66 -27.23 -33.93
C VAL A 158 -10.68 -26.70 -32.89
N PHE A 159 -10.96 -25.50 -32.38
CA PHE A 159 -10.22 -24.83 -31.32
C PHE A 159 -11.18 -24.37 -30.22
N PHE A 160 -10.68 -24.30 -28.99
CA PHE A 160 -11.41 -23.87 -27.82
C PHE A 160 -10.80 -22.60 -27.25
N GLN A 161 -11.66 -21.64 -26.92
CA GLN A 161 -11.33 -20.50 -26.06
C GLN A 161 -12.10 -20.65 -24.76
N GLY A 162 -11.53 -20.15 -23.66
CA GLY A 162 -12.09 -20.40 -22.36
C GLY A 162 -11.32 -19.81 -21.20
N ARG A 163 -11.76 -20.16 -20.00
CA ARG A 163 -11.05 -19.86 -18.75
C ARG A 163 -9.96 -20.91 -18.55
N HIS A 164 -8.71 -20.48 -18.62
CA HIS A 164 -7.55 -21.33 -18.39
C HIS A 164 -7.27 -21.50 -16.90
N LEU A 165 -7.07 -22.73 -16.48
CA LEU A 165 -7.03 -23.10 -15.07
C LEU A 165 -5.82 -23.98 -14.79
N ILE A 166 -5.20 -23.78 -13.64
CA ILE A 166 -4.13 -24.66 -13.13
C ILE A 166 -4.42 -25.08 -11.71
N SER A 167 -3.91 -26.24 -11.30
CA SER A 167 -4.04 -26.70 -9.92
C SER A 167 -3.29 -25.78 -8.96
N THR A 168 -3.96 -25.35 -7.89
CA THR A 168 -3.33 -24.50 -6.86
C THR A 168 -2.19 -25.22 -6.14
N LYS A 169 -2.31 -26.54 -5.96
CA LYS A 169 -1.26 -27.43 -5.43
C LYS A 169 0.02 -27.42 -6.28
N ASN A 170 -0.12 -27.32 -7.59
CA ASN A 170 0.99 -27.30 -8.53
C ASN A 170 1.43 -25.87 -8.90
N HIS A 171 0.79 -24.85 -8.32
CA HIS A 171 1.15 -23.46 -8.55
C HIS A 171 2.59 -23.21 -8.10
N LYS A 172 3.38 -22.54 -8.93
CA LYS A 172 4.82 -22.32 -8.66
C LYS A 172 5.04 -21.39 -7.47
N GLU A 173 4.25 -20.33 -7.38
CA GLU A 173 4.45 -19.28 -6.38
C GLU A 173 3.90 -19.68 -5.01
N SER A 174 4.55 -19.21 -3.94
CA SER A 174 4.26 -19.59 -2.54
C SER A 174 3.09 -18.84 -1.92
N TYR A 175 2.63 -17.73 -2.52
CA TYR A 175 1.45 -16.99 -2.07
C TYR A 175 0.12 -17.71 -2.37
N MET A 176 0.14 -18.74 -3.22
CA MET A 176 -1.06 -19.46 -3.63
C MET A 176 -1.35 -20.64 -2.66
N PRO A 177 -2.54 -20.71 -2.04
CA PRO A 177 -2.91 -21.80 -1.14
C PRO A 177 -2.83 -23.18 -1.81
N LYS A 178 -2.23 -24.18 -1.14
CA LYS A 178 -2.01 -25.52 -1.72
C LYS A 178 -3.15 -26.50 -1.39
N TRP A 179 -4.38 -26.09 -1.70
CA TRP A 179 -5.58 -26.88 -1.41
C TRP A 179 -5.77 -28.07 -2.38
N SER A 180 -6.43 -29.12 -1.89
CA SER A 180 -6.75 -30.29 -2.71
C SER A 180 -8.00 -30.06 -3.55
N ASN A 181 -7.95 -30.50 -4.82
CA ASN A 181 -9.03 -30.35 -5.80
C ASN A 181 -9.47 -28.89 -5.98
N GLU A 182 -8.52 -27.96 -5.86
CA GLU A 182 -8.72 -26.53 -6.13
C GLU A 182 -7.86 -26.11 -7.32
N LEU A 183 -8.45 -25.26 -8.14
CA LEU A 183 -7.89 -24.64 -9.32
C LEU A 183 -7.91 -23.12 -9.16
N VAL A 184 -6.98 -22.46 -9.82
CA VAL A 184 -6.97 -21.01 -9.99
C VAL A 184 -7.14 -20.68 -11.48
N TRP A 185 -8.00 -19.70 -11.78
CA TRP A 185 -8.18 -19.16 -13.12
C TRP A 185 -7.10 -18.13 -13.43
N ILE A 186 -6.31 -18.35 -14.47
CA ILE A 186 -5.27 -17.43 -14.93
C ILE A 186 -5.90 -16.45 -15.94
N LEU A 187 -6.08 -15.19 -15.53
CA LEU A 187 -6.80 -14.18 -16.33
C LEU A 187 -6.05 -13.73 -17.58
N ASN A 188 -4.72 -13.75 -17.52
CA ASN A 188 -3.87 -13.23 -18.61
C ASN A 188 -3.65 -14.26 -19.72
N GLU A 189 -4.07 -15.51 -19.50
CA GLU A 189 -3.95 -16.58 -20.48
C GLU A 189 -5.22 -16.63 -21.35
N THR A 190 -5.05 -16.30 -22.63
CA THR A 190 -6.14 -16.19 -23.62
C THR A 190 -5.90 -17.08 -24.84
N SER A 191 -4.90 -17.96 -24.79
CA SER A 191 -4.55 -18.84 -25.91
C SER A 191 -5.72 -19.73 -26.34
N GLU A 192 -5.77 -19.97 -27.64
CA GLU A 192 -6.71 -20.92 -28.24
C GLU A 192 -6.14 -22.33 -28.16
N ILE A 193 -6.93 -23.26 -27.64
CA ILE A 193 -6.53 -24.63 -27.43
C ILE A 193 -7.05 -25.51 -28.57
N PRO A 194 -6.19 -26.16 -29.37
CA PRO A 194 -6.64 -27.10 -30.39
C PRO A 194 -7.32 -28.31 -29.74
N LEU A 195 -8.31 -28.90 -30.42
CA LEU A 195 -9.01 -30.10 -29.94
C LEU A 195 -8.06 -31.23 -29.52
N ALA A 196 -6.97 -31.43 -30.26
CA ALA A 196 -5.97 -32.46 -29.99
C ALA A 196 -5.27 -32.33 -28.62
N ALA A 197 -5.31 -31.14 -27.99
CA ALA A 197 -4.76 -30.92 -26.66
C ALA A 197 -5.74 -31.30 -25.53
N ALA A 198 -7.02 -31.49 -25.83
CA ALA A 198 -8.02 -31.91 -24.85
C ALA A 198 -7.90 -33.43 -24.60
N THR A 199 -7.74 -33.83 -23.33
CA THR A 199 -7.56 -35.25 -22.97
C THR A 199 -8.86 -35.90 -22.52
N ARG A 200 -9.64 -35.23 -21.67
CA ARG A 200 -10.94 -35.74 -21.19
C ARG A 200 -11.82 -34.63 -20.63
N PHE A 201 -13.12 -34.91 -20.51
CA PHE A 201 -14.02 -34.07 -19.73
C PHE A 201 -13.76 -34.20 -18.22
N VAL A 202 -13.92 -33.09 -17.51
CA VAL A 202 -13.84 -33.01 -16.06
C VAL A 202 -14.98 -32.14 -15.52
N ASN A 203 -15.38 -32.39 -14.27
CA ASN A 203 -16.29 -31.50 -13.55
C ASN A 203 -15.46 -30.46 -12.80
N ILE A 204 -15.66 -29.20 -13.15
CA ILE A 204 -15.08 -28.06 -12.45
C ILE A 204 -16.23 -27.18 -12.01
N HIS A 205 -16.30 -26.79 -10.75
CA HIS A 205 -17.33 -25.90 -10.21
C HIS A 205 -16.71 -24.55 -9.84
N PHE A 206 -17.26 -23.46 -10.39
CA PHE A 206 -16.83 -22.10 -10.07
C PHE A 206 -17.66 -21.58 -8.89
N THR A 207 -17.00 -21.19 -7.80
CA THR A 207 -17.68 -20.71 -6.58
C THR A 207 -16.99 -19.48 -6.02
N ASN A 208 -17.77 -18.57 -5.43
CA ASN A 208 -17.26 -17.41 -4.69
C ASN A 208 -17.24 -17.65 -3.16
N CYS A 209 -17.40 -18.88 -2.71
CA CYS A 209 -17.25 -19.23 -1.29
C CYS A 209 -15.78 -19.08 -0.85
N CYS A 210 -15.50 -18.11 0.01
CA CYS A 210 -14.11 -17.77 0.37
C CYS A 210 -13.43 -18.83 1.25
N HIS A 211 -14.18 -19.44 2.17
CA HIS A 211 -13.64 -20.35 3.19
C HIS A 211 -13.84 -21.82 2.80
N VAL A 212 -12.79 -22.45 2.29
CA VAL A 212 -12.78 -23.85 1.84
C VAL A 212 -13.28 -24.81 2.93
N ASP A 213 -12.88 -24.59 4.18
CA ASP A 213 -13.24 -25.46 5.31
C ASP A 213 -14.73 -25.39 5.69
N HIS A 214 -15.43 -24.33 5.26
CA HIS A 214 -16.86 -24.14 5.50
C HIS A 214 -17.71 -24.43 4.25
N ASP A 215 -17.09 -24.92 3.17
CA ASP A 215 -17.74 -25.20 1.89
C ASP A 215 -18.42 -26.58 1.91
N PHE A 216 -19.71 -26.60 2.26
CA PHE A 216 -20.53 -27.82 2.27
C PHE A 216 -20.68 -28.45 0.89
N GLN A 217 -20.70 -27.64 -0.18
CA GLN A 217 -20.83 -28.14 -1.56
C GLN A 217 -19.58 -28.94 -1.93
N LYS A 218 -18.39 -28.41 -1.65
CA LYS A 218 -17.12 -29.13 -1.82
C LYS A 218 -17.06 -30.41 -0.99
N LYS A 219 -17.45 -30.35 0.29
CA LYS A 219 -17.47 -31.54 1.17
C LYS A 219 -18.37 -32.65 0.64
N SER A 220 -19.49 -32.30 -0.01
CA SER A 220 -20.41 -33.27 -0.61
C SER A 220 -19.90 -33.89 -1.92
N GLN A 221 -18.91 -33.26 -2.58
CA GLN A 221 -18.37 -33.63 -3.89
C GLN A 221 -16.84 -33.72 -3.83
N PRO A 222 -16.27 -34.66 -3.05
CA PRO A 222 -14.83 -34.68 -2.75
C PRO A 222 -13.93 -35.00 -3.95
N PHE A 223 -14.47 -35.50 -5.06
CA PHE A 223 -13.71 -35.87 -6.26
C PHE A 223 -13.80 -34.83 -7.38
N ASP A 224 -14.70 -33.84 -7.27
CA ASP A 224 -14.85 -32.79 -8.26
C ASP A 224 -13.81 -31.69 -8.03
N LEU A 225 -13.47 -30.98 -9.12
CA LEU A 225 -12.56 -29.85 -9.07
C LEU A 225 -13.35 -28.57 -8.78
N PHE A 226 -12.75 -27.66 -8.03
CA PHE A 226 -13.33 -26.37 -7.71
C PHE A 226 -12.40 -25.26 -8.17
N CYS A 227 -12.96 -24.14 -8.59
CA CYS A 227 -12.24 -22.90 -8.83
C CYS A 227 -12.91 -21.80 -8.02
N ARG A 228 -12.16 -21.19 -7.11
CA ARG A 228 -12.63 -20.05 -6.31
C ARG A 228 -11.73 -18.84 -6.38
N LEU A 229 -10.56 -18.99 -6.98
CA LEU A 229 -9.57 -17.94 -7.14
C LEU A 229 -9.35 -17.66 -8.63
N LYS A 230 -9.14 -16.39 -8.95
CA LYS A 230 -8.60 -15.93 -10.22
C LYS A 230 -7.36 -15.08 -9.96
N GLU A 231 -6.37 -15.22 -10.82
CA GLU A 231 -5.08 -14.56 -10.69
C GLU A 231 -4.82 -13.69 -11.91
N ASN A 232 -4.33 -12.48 -11.66
CA ASN A 232 -3.80 -11.57 -12.66
C ASN A 232 -2.33 -11.30 -12.34
N LEU A 233 -1.43 -11.79 -13.21
CA LEU A 233 0.02 -11.54 -13.14
C LEU A 233 0.45 -10.56 -14.23
N ASP A 234 -0.19 -9.40 -14.27
CA ASP A 234 0.32 -8.28 -15.05
C ASP A 234 1.58 -7.72 -14.35
N PRO A 235 2.72 -7.53 -15.05
CA PRO A 235 3.93 -6.93 -14.50
C PRO A 235 3.69 -5.60 -13.77
N THR A 236 2.62 -4.91 -14.14
CA THR A 236 2.26 -3.60 -13.59
C THR A 236 1.27 -3.69 -12.42
N LYS A 237 0.54 -4.80 -12.22
CA LYS A 237 -0.53 -4.98 -11.21
C LYS A 237 -0.79 -6.47 -10.93
N ALA A 238 -0.21 -7.01 -9.87
CA ALA A 238 -0.48 -8.38 -9.45
C ALA A 238 -1.68 -8.45 -8.50
N SER A 239 -2.56 -9.44 -8.71
CA SER A 239 -3.67 -9.72 -7.80
C SER A 239 -4.13 -11.18 -7.84
N VAL A 240 -4.60 -11.66 -6.69
CA VAL A 240 -5.34 -12.91 -6.53
C VAL A 240 -6.70 -12.55 -5.94
N GLU A 241 -7.77 -12.88 -6.64
CA GLU A 241 -9.13 -12.49 -6.28
C GLU A 241 -9.99 -13.72 -6.10
N TYR A 242 -10.86 -13.70 -5.08
CA TYR A 242 -11.98 -14.62 -5.06
C TYR A 242 -12.92 -14.33 -6.23
N LEU A 243 -13.55 -15.38 -6.76
CA LEU A 243 -14.52 -15.20 -7.85
C LEU A 243 -15.66 -14.28 -7.42
N SER A 244 -16.18 -13.50 -8.35
CA SER A 244 -17.41 -12.73 -8.15
C SER A 244 -18.65 -13.63 -8.22
N PHE A 245 -19.82 -13.05 -7.91
CA PHE A 245 -21.10 -13.72 -8.11
C PHE A 245 -21.30 -14.10 -9.59
N GLU A 246 -20.91 -13.21 -10.50
CA GLU A 246 -21.02 -13.37 -11.96
C GLU A 246 -20.03 -14.41 -12.51
N ASP A 247 -18.87 -14.55 -11.86
CA ASP A 247 -17.88 -15.56 -12.25
C ASP A 247 -18.31 -16.98 -11.84
N SER A 248 -19.21 -17.11 -10.88
CA SER A 248 -19.59 -18.37 -10.22
C SER A 248 -20.73 -19.09 -10.95
N ASP A 249 -20.70 -20.43 -10.90
CA ASP A 249 -21.74 -21.27 -11.47
C ASP A 249 -23.06 -21.13 -10.66
N GLU A 250 -24.22 -21.24 -11.33
CA GLU A 250 -25.54 -20.92 -10.76
C GLU A 250 -25.86 -21.59 -9.41
N LYS A 251 -25.39 -22.83 -9.21
CA LYS A 251 -25.60 -23.60 -7.97
C LYS A 251 -24.58 -23.34 -6.87
N PHE A 252 -23.50 -22.62 -7.19
CA PHE A 252 -22.32 -22.43 -6.34
C PHE A 252 -22.02 -20.95 -6.05
N ARG A 253 -22.82 -20.04 -6.61
CA ARG A 253 -22.77 -18.61 -6.34
C ARG A 253 -23.52 -18.26 -5.05
N ILE A 254 -22.93 -17.39 -4.26
CA ILE A 254 -23.46 -16.85 -3.01
C ILE A 254 -23.54 -15.33 -3.16
N GLU A 255 -24.66 -14.72 -2.77
CA GLU A 255 -24.80 -13.26 -2.82
C GLU A 255 -23.68 -12.54 -2.04
N SER A 256 -23.14 -11.46 -2.62
CA SER A 256 -22.04 -10.69 -2.01
C SER A 256 -22.40 -10.20 -0.60
N ALA A 257 -23.64 -9.74 -0.39
CA ALA A 257 -24.12 -9.32 0.92
C ALA A 257 -24.11 -10.46 1.95
N THR A 258 -24.47 -11.67 1.54
CA THR A 258 -24.48 -12.87 2.40
C THR A 258 -23.06 -13.28 2.79
N LEU A 259 -22.11 -13.23 1.85
CA LEU A 259 -20.69 -13.47 2.15
C LEU A 259 -20.18 -12.47 3.18
N ARG A 260 -20.46 -11.18 2.95
CA ARG A 260 -20.08 -10.08 3.84
C ARG A 260 -20.65 -10.27 5.24
N GLU A 261 -21.96 -10.53 5.34
CA GLU A 261 -22.66 -10.76 6.60
C GLU A 261 -22.14 -11.99 7.34
N SER A 262 -21.89 -13.10 6.63
CA SER A 262 -21.36 -14.32 7.24
C SER A 262 -19.97 -14.12 7.86
N TRP A 263 -19.16 -13.24 7.25
CA TRP A 263 -17.81 -12.95 7.70
C TRP A 263 -17.78 -11.95 8.85
N ARG A 264 -18.34 -10.75 8.64
CA ARG A 264 -18.21 -9.60 9.56
C ARG A 264 -19.49 -9.22 10.29
N GLY A 265 -20.59 -9.96 10.08
CA GLY A 265 -21.91 -9.62 10.60
C GLY A 265 -22.54 -8.43 9.88
N GLU A 266 -23.54 -7.82 10.51
CA GLU A 266 -24.29 -6.69 9.94
C GLU A 266 -23.33 -5.57 9.49
N THR A 267 -23.45 -5.20 8.21
CA THR A 267 -22.74 -4.08 7.60
C THR A 267 -23.76 -3.02 7.22
N ARG A 268 -23.54 -1.79 7.68
CA ARG A 268 -24.42 -0.67 7.35
C ARG A 268 -23.92 -0.03 6.06
N PRO A 269 -24.75 0.05 5.01
CA PRO A 269 -24.41 0.80 3.81
C PRO A 269 -24.13 2.27 4.13
N PHE A 270 -23.29 2.91 3.33
CA PHE A 270 -23.00 4.32 3.42
C PHE A 270 -24.28 5.18 3.51
N GLY A 271 -24.30 6.11 4.46
CA GLY A 271 -25.43 7.03 4.67
C GLY A 271 -26.67 6.40 5.31
N ASN A 272 -26.66 5.11 5.69
CA ASN A 272 -27.79 4.43 6.34
C ASN A 272 -27.93 4.72 7.85
N ALA A 273 -27.46 5.87 8.32
CA ALA A 273 -27.77 6.35 9.67
C ALA A 273 -29.25 6.76 9.69
N LYS A 274 -30.14 5.84 10.10
CA LYS A 274 -31.60 6.04 10.25
C LYS A 274 -32.14 7.17 9.37
N ARG A 275 -32.53 6.86 8.14
CA ARG A 275 -33.42 7.73 7.37
C ARG A 275 -34.68 7.95 8.20
N ASP A 276 -34.77 9.02 8.99
CA ASP A 276 -36.07 9.60 9.30
C ASP A 276 -36.64 10.01 7.94
N ILE A 277 -37.77 9.41 7.57
CA ILE A 277 -38.42 9.42 6.24
C ILE A 277 -39.02 10.81 5.92
N SER A 278 -38.38 11.88 6.37
CA SER A 278 -38.75 13.26 6.13
C SER A 278 -37.49 14.02 5.72
N ARG A 279 -37.14 13.99 4.44
CA ARG A 279 -36.74 15.15 3.61
C ARG A 279 -35.88 14.74 2.39
N SER A 280 -36.15 15.45 1.30
CA SER A 280 -35.62 15.39 -0.07
C SER A 280 -34.08 15.46 -0.18
N PRO A 281 -33.49 15.05 -1.33
CA PRO A 281 -32.05 14.89 -1.45
C PRO A 281 -31.35 16.26 -1.42
N VAL A 282 -30.38 16.41 -0.51
CA VAL A 282 -29.44 17.54 -0.52
C VAL A 282 -28.25 17.12 -1.38
N ILE A 283 -28.13 17.75 -2.54
CA ILE A 283 -26.92 17.75 -3.36
C ILE A 283 -26.00 18.81 -2.74
N THR A 284 -24.88 18.39 -2.16
CA THR A 284 -23.84 19.33 -1.71
C THR A 284 -22.98 19.70 -2.90
N LEU A 285 -23.13 20.93 -3.40
CA LEU A 285 -22.13 21.58 -4.26
C LEU A 285 -21.14 22.32 -3.34
N ASP A 286 -19.85 22.21 -3.65
CA ASP A 286 -18.78 22.82 -2.89
C ASP A 286 -18.93 24.36 -2.81
N GLY A 287 -18.86 24.92 -1.60
CA GLY A 287 -18.54 26.35 -1.40
C GLY A 287 -19.58 27.26 -0.72
N VAL A 288 -20.61 26.76 -0.04
CA VAL A 288 -21.51 27.63 0.76
C VAL A 288 -21.72 27.07 2.17
N GLU A 289 -21.63 27.93 3.18
CA GLU A 289 -21.84 27.59 4.60
C GLU A 289 -23.16 26.82 4.82
N PRO A 290 -23.19 25.83 5.75
CA PRO A 290 -24.35 24.98 5.93
C PRO A 290 -25.53 25.78 6.51
N ILE A 291 -26.70 25.59 5.90
CA ILE A 291 -27.98 26.09 6.43
C ILE A 291 -28.23 25.43 7.79
N ILE A 292 -28.31 26.25 8.84
CA ILE A 292 -28.56 25.82 10.22
C ILE A 292 -30.00 25.29 10.34
N ASP A 293 -30.15 24.00 10.64
CA ASP A 293 -31.44 23.41 11.03
C ASP A 293 -31.66 23.63 12.53
N LEU A 294 -32.54 24.59 12.87
CA LEU A 294 -32.92 24.92 14.24
C LEU A 294 -33.89 23.91 14.88
N THR A 295 -34.26 22.82 14.18
CA THR A 295 -35.25 21.84 14.66
C THR A 295 -34.68 20.57 15.27
N SER A 296 -33.37 20.30 15.12
CA SER A 296 -32.71 19.15 15.77
C SER A 296 -32.16 19.52 17.15
N GLN A 297 -33.03 19.59 18.15
CA GLN A 297 -32.56 19.69 19.54
C GLN A 297 -31.88 18.35 19.92
N ASN A 298 -30.56 18.41 20.17
CA ASN A 298 -29.66 17.39 20.75
C ASN A 298 -28.78 16.50 19.85
N GLN A 299 -28.47 16.84 18.60
CA GLN A 299 -27.33 16.21 17.90
C GLN A 299 -26.44 17.27 17.26
N SER A 300 -25.13 17.20 17.52
CA SER A 300 -24.18 18.15 16.92
C SER A 300 -24.02 17.87 15.42
N ILE A 301 -23.74 18.90 14.63
CA ILE A 301 -23.46 18.78 13.19
C ILE A 301 -22.28 17.81 12.93
N SER A 302 -21.31 17.77 13.84
CA SER A 302 -20.20 16.81 13.84
C SER A 302 -20.68 15.36 13.95
N ASP A 303 -21.62 15.05 14.84
CA ASP A 303 -22.14 13.68 15.01
C ASP A 303 -22.88 13.19 13.76
N GLN A 304 -23.59 14.10 13.07
CA GLN A 304 -24.28 13.79 11.82
C GLN A 304 -23.31 13.56 10.66
N LYS A 305 -22.20 14.30 10.61
CA LYS A 305 -21.14 14.14 9.60
C LYS A 305 -20.38 12.83 9.81
N MET A 306 -20.01 12.49 11.05
CA MET A 306 -19.33 11.22 11.37
C MET A 306 -20.17 9.99 11.03
N ARG A 307 -21.49 10.06 11.21
CA ARG A 307 -22.44 9.00 10.83
C ARG A 307 -22.54 8.73 9.33
N ARG A 308 -21.99 9.62 8.51
CA ARG A 308 -22.00 9.55 7.03
C ARG A 308 -20.61 9.27 6.46
N GLN A 309 -19.68 8.74 7.24
CA GLN A 309 -18.33 8.39 6.78
C GLN A 309 -18.03 6.92 7.09
N TYR A 310 -17.22 6.28 6.25
CA TYR A 310 -16.67 4.98 6.58
C TYR A 310 -15.66 5.09 7.72
N THR A 311 -15.67 4.11 8.61
CA THR A 311 -14.78 4.07 9.76
C THR A 311 -13.40 3.53 9.37
N PHE A 312 -12.35 4.10 9.95
CA PHE A 312 -10.96 3.75 9.69
C PHE A 312 -10.19 3.42 10.98
N GLY A 313 -9.36 2.39 10.92
CA GLY A 313 -8.43 2.02 11.99
C GLY A 313 -6.97 2.05 11.49
N ASP A 314 -6.07 2.69 12.23
CA ASP A 314 -4.65 2.83 11.86
C ASP A 314 -3.75 2.05 12.84
N GLY A 315 -3.25 0.89 12.43
CA GLY A 315 -2.30 0.10 13.22
C GLY A 315 -0.85 0.46 12.86
N PHE A 316 0.00 0.60 13.88
CA PHE A 316 1.37 1.11 13.76
C PHE A 316 1.38 2.54 13.20
N CYS A 317 0.52 3.40 13.76
CA CYS A 317 0.10 4.65 13.13
C CYS A 317 1.22 5.71 13.01
N GLY A 318 2.30 5.59 13.78
CA GLY A 318 3.36 6.60 13.84
C GLY A 318 2.80 7.99 14.13
N ALA A 319 3.35 9.01 13.46
CA ALA A 319 2.82 10.38 13.53
C ALA A 319 1.53 10.61 12.72
N GLY A 320 0.92 9.56 12.18
CA GLY A 320 -0.36 9.61 11.48
C GLY A 320 -0.28 10.13 10.04
N GLY A 321 0.79 9.80 9.30
CA GLY A 321 0.88 10.15 7.87
C GLY A 321 -0.22 9.49 7.03
N VAL A 322 -0.47 8.20 7.26
CA VAL A 322 -1.57 7.46 6.63
C VAL A 322 -2.92 8.04 7.05
N SER A 323 -3.13 8.19 8.36
CA SER A 323 -4.35 8.79 8.92
C SER A 323 -4.66 10.18 8.37
N SER A 324 -3.65 11.03 8.16
CA SER A 324 -3.83 12.36 7.55
C SER A 324 -4.38 12.25 6.13
N GLY A 325 -3.82 11.34 5.32
CA GLY A 325 -4.33 11.06 3.98
C GLY A 325 -5.72 10.43 3.97
N ALA A 326 -5.98 9.47 4.87
CA ALA A 326 -7.27 8.80 5.05
C ALA A 326 -8.39 9.78 5.44
N GLN A 327 -8.12 10.65 6.43
CA GLN A 327 -9.06 11.68 6.88
C GLN A 327 -9.35 12.68 5.74
N LYS A 328 -8.32 13.11 5.01
CA LYS A 328 -8.47 13.97 3.82
C LYS A 328 -9.29 13.29 2.71
N ALA A 329 -9.24 11.96 2.59
CA ALA A 329 -10.05 11.21 1.63
C ALA A 329 -11.53 11.11 2.06
N GLY A 330 -11.85 11.45 3.31
CA GLY A 330 -13.20 11.44 3.85
C GLY A 330 -13.49 10.30 4.82
N LEU A 331 -12.48 9.55 5.26
CA LEU A 331 -12.65 8.51 6.29
C LEU A 331 -12.75 9.13 7.69
N HIS A 332 -13.54 8.50 8.55
CA HIS A 332 -13.58 8.81 9.97
C HIS A 332 -12.62 7.90 10.73
N ILE A 333 -11.55 8.49 11.27
CA ILE A 333 -10.55 7.79 12.09
C ILE A 333 -11.19 7.40 13.43
N LYS A 334 -11.49 6.10 13.60
CA LYS A 334 -12.14 5.55 14.80
C LYS A 334 -11.11 5.24 15.89
N TRP A 335 -10.05 4.53 15.53
CA TRP A 335 -9.00 4.14 16.46
C TRP A 335 -7.64 4.15 15.77
N ALA A 336 -6.59 4.23 16.59
CA ALA A 336 -5.21 4.05 16.17
C ALA A 336 -4.37 3.47 17.31
N PHE A 337 -3.32 2.73 16.98
CA PHE A 337 -2.35 2.28 17.98
C PHE A 337 -0.91 2.29 17.47
N ASP A 338 0.02 2.50 18.39
CA ASP A 338 1.46 2.47 18.16
C ASP A 338 2.17 2.24 19.51
N GLN A 339 3.31 1.56 19.48
CA GLN A 339 4.09 1.29 20.69
C GLN A 339 4.85 2.54 21.18
N SER A 340 5.15 3.48 20.28
CA SER A 340 5.93 4.68 20.61
C SER A 340 5.06 5.75 21.28
N GLU A 341 5.35 6.04 22.54
CA GLU A 341 4.72 7.14 23.29
C GLU A 341 4.82 8.48 22.55
N HIS A 342 5.97 8.80 21.96
CA HIS A 342 6.18 10.05 21.23
C HIS A 342 5.33 10.14 19.96
N ALA A 343 5.16 9.02 19.25
CA ALA A 343 4.29 8.96 18.07
C ALA A 343 2.83 9.15 18.48
N ILE A 344 2.39 8.47 19.54
CA ILE A 344 1.04 8.60 20.11
C ILE A 344 0.75 10.02 20.59
N ALA A 345 1.72 10.67 21.24
CA ALA A 345 1.59 12.07 21.67
C ALA A 345 1.36 12.99 20.47
N THR A 346 2.15 12.85 19.41
CA THR A 346 1.93 13.57 18.13
C THR A 346 0.58 13.23 17.52
N TYR A 347 0.20 11.96 17.49
CA TYR A 347 -1.04 11.50 16.87
C TYR A 347 -2.27 12.14 17.52
N ARG A 348 -2.31 12.16 18.87
CA ARG A 348 -3.41 12.75 19.65
C ARG A 348 -3.59 14.26 19.41
N MET A 349 -2.52 14.97 19.06
CA MET A 349 -2.59 16.41 18.72
C MET A 349 -3.30 16.68 17.39
N ASN A 350 -3.39 15.68 16.50
CA ASN A 350 -3.91 15.86 15.14
C ASN A 350 -5.27 15.17 14.91
N PHE A 351 -5.58 14.13 15.68
CA PHE A 351 -6.77 13.30 15.52
C PHE A 351 -7.57 13.22 16.81
N GLU A 352 -8.12 14.36 17.25
CA GLU A 352 -8.81 14.52 18.54
C GLU A 352 -9.97 13.53 18.75
N THR A 353 -10.65 13.13 17.68
CA THR A 353 -11.79 12.20 17.76
C THR A 353 -11.40 10.73 17.77
N ALA A 354 -10.13 10.41 17.48
CA ALA A 354 -9.68 9.02 17.37
C ALA A 354 -9.33 8.44 18.74
N LEU A 355 -9.76 7.21 19.00
CA LEU A 355 -9.35 6.46 20.18
C LEU A 355 -7.92 5.93 19.96
N CYS A 356 -6.94 6.59 20.56
CA CYS A 356 -5.53 6.35 20.31
C CYS A 356 -4.87 5.64 21.51
N GLU A 357 -4.42 4.40 21.29
CA GLU A 357 -3.84 3.50 22.31
C GLU A 357 -2.33 3.39 22.16
N GLN A 358 -1.58 3.56 23.25
CA GLN A 358 -0.15 3.23 23.27
C GLN A 358 0.00 1.76 23.62
N SER A 359 0.19 0.92 22.62
CA SER A 359 0.23 -0.53 22.80
C SER A 359 0.95 -1.22 21.64
N ASP A 360 1.44 -2.42 21.89
CA ASP A 360 1.69 -3.38 20.81
C ASP A 360 0.37 -3.95 20.27
N ILE A 361 0.46 -4.66 19.14
CA ILE A 361 -0.72 -5.21 18.48
C ILE A 361 -1.43 -6.29 19.32
N PHE A 362 -0.71 -7.16 20.04
CA PHE A 362 -1.33 -8.23 20.81
C PHE A 362 -2.16 -7.67 21.95
N SER A 363 -1.62 -6.66 22.64
CA SER A 363 -2.36 -5.91 23.66
C SER A 363 -3.58 -5.21 23.06
N PHE A 364 -3.42 -4.52 21.91
CA PHE A 364 -4.52 -3.83 21.24
C PHE A 364 -5.66 -4.78 20.84
N LEU A 365 -5.34 -5.97 20.34
CA LEU A 365 -6.32 -6.96 19.90
C LEU A 365 -7.10 -7.61 21.05
N THR A 366 -6.75 -7.35 22.32
CA THR A 366 -7.57 -7.76 23.48
C THR A 366 -8.82 -6.91 23.66
N ASN A 367 -8.91 -5.76 22.97
CA ASN A 367 -10.12 -4.93 22.98
C ASN A 367 -11.33 -5.68 22.40
N GLY A 368 -12.53 -5.26 22.81
CA GLY A 368 -13.77 -5.91 22.38
C GLY A 368 -14.01 -5.83 20.86
N PRO A 369 -14.69 -6.82 20.25
CA PRO A 369 -14.90 -6.89 18.80
C PRO A 369 -15.63 -5.66 18.23
N ASP A 370 -16.59 -5.09 18.95
CA ASP A 370 -17.31 -3.88 18.53
C ASP A 370 -16.42 -2.63 18.49
N PHE A 371 -15.42 -2.57 19.37
CA PHE A 371 -14.41 -1.52 19.37
C PHE A 371 -13.48 -1.67 18.16
N LEU A 372 -12.98 -2.89 17.93
CA LEU A 372 -12.04 -3.19 16.84
C LEU A 372 -12.67 -3.04 15.44
N LYS A 373 -13.96 -3.34 15.30
CA LYS A 373 -14.66 -3.33 14.00
C LYS A 373 -14.63 -1.95 13.32
N VAL A 374 -14.03 -1.91 12.13
CA VAL A 374 -13.97 -0.74 11.23
C VAL A 374 -14.28 -1.17 9.79
N ASP A 375 -14.61 -0.22 8.92
CA ASP A 375 -14.84 -0.50 7.49
C ASP A 375 -13.53 -0.63 6.73
N VAL A 376 -12.56 0.23 7.04
CA VAL A 376 -11.22 0.17 6.48
C VAL A 376 -10.22 0.06 7.61
N SER A 377 -9.25 -0.86 7.53
CA SER A 377 -8.11 -0.88 8.44
C SER A 377 -6.80 -0.76 7.69
N HIS A 378 -5.79 -0.27 8.39
CA HIS A 378 -4.44 -0.13 7.86
C HIS A 378 -3.41 -0.71 8.82
N GLY A 379 -2.36 -1.32 8.27
CA GLY A 379 -1.17 -1.70 9.02
C GLY A 379 0.10 -1.20 8.32
N SER A 380 0.96 -0.50 9.07
CA SER A 380 2.34 -0.17 8.67
C SER A 380 3.36 -0.77 9.65
N PRO A 381 3.55 -2.10 9.71
CA PRO A 381 4.48 -2.71 10.66
C PRO A 381 5.92 -2.15 10.53
N PRO A 382 6.77 -2.33 11.56
CA PRO A 382 8.14 -1.81 11.53
C PRO A 382 8.98 -2.35 10.35
N CYS A 383 9.21 -1.51 9.36
CA CYS A 383 9.91 -1.87 8.11
C CYS A 383 11.45 -2.01 8.20
N GLN A 384 12.04 -1.89 9.39
CA GLN A 384 13.51 -1.74 9.55
C GLN A 384 14.26 -2.94 8.96
N THR A 385 13.79 -4.16 9.18
CA THR A 385 14.44 -5.38 8.69
C THR A 385 14.39 -5.53 7.17
N PHE A 386 13.36 -4.96 6.54
CA PHE A 386 13.10 -5.15 5.10
C PHE A 386 13.62 -3.99 4.25
N SER A 387 13.93 -2.84 4.86
CA SER A 387 14.39 -1.62 4.19
C SER A 387 15.73 -1.82 3.45
N PRO A 388 15.87 -1.38 2.18
CA PRO A 388 17.14 -1.38 1.46
C PRO A 388 18.32 -0.74 2.20
N ALA A 389 18.02 0.19 3.11
CA ALA A 389 19.01 0.87 3.95
C ALA A 389 19.49 0.04 5.16
N HIS A 390 18.86 -1.10 5.45
CA HIS A 390 19.29 -2.02 6.51
C HIS A 390 20.40 -2.93 6.00
N THR A 391 21.62 -2.69 6.50
CA THR A 391 22.84 -3.42 6.11
C THR A 391 23.50 -4.15 7.28
N ILE A 392 23.01 -3.95 8.51
CA ILE A 392 23.56 -4.51 9.75
C ILE A 392 22.41 -5.02 10.60
N ASN A 393 22.44 -6.31 10.96
CA ASN A 393 21.41 -6.89 11.82
C ASN A 393 21.35 -6.20 13.19
N SER A 394 20.14 -6.01 13.70
CA SER A 394 19.82 -5.44 15.01
C SER A 394 19.20 -6.50 15.93
N ALA A 395 19.33 -6.29 17.25
CA ALA A 395 18.78 -7.20 18.27
C ALA A 395 17.25 -7.35 18.20
N ASN A 396 16.55 -6.39 17.60
CA ASN A 396 15.09 -6.38 17.49
C ASN A 396 14.56 -6.91 16.14
N ASP A 397 15.45 -7.39 15.26
CA ASP A 397 15.07 -7.76 13.89
C ASP A 397 14.08 -8.92 13.83
N ASP A 398 14.23 -9.92 14.72
CA ASP A 398 13.31 -11.07 14.77
C ASP A 398 11.91 -10.64 15.20
N ALA A 399 11.80 -9.78 16.22
CA ALA A 399 10.52 -9.26 16.69
C ALA A 399 9.85 -8.34 15.65
N ASN A 400 10.62 -7.43 15.04
CA ASN A 400 10.13 -6.53 14.00
C ASN A 400 9.66 -7.29 12.74
N SER A 401 10.40 -8.33 12.34
CA SER A 401 10.03 -9.17 11.20
C SER A 401 8.78 -9.99 11.48
N ALA A 402 8.56 -10.42 12.73
CA ALA A 402 7.36 -11.16 13.11
C ALA A 402 6.09 -10.29 13.11
N CYS A 403 6.21 -8.99 13.41
CA CYS A 403 5.08 -8.05 13.38
C CYS A 403 4.39 -7.99 12.01
N ILE A 404 5.08 -8.32 10.91
CA ILE A 404 4.45 -8.29 9.59
C ILE A 404 3.28 -9.27 9.45
N PHE A 405 3.36 -10.42 10.12
CA PHE A 405 2.34 -11.47 10.09
C PHE A 405 1.12 -11.13 10.95
N SER A 406 1.28 -10.22 11.91
CA SER A 406 0.20 -9.78 12.80
C SER A 406 -0.90 -8.99 12.08
N CYS A 407 -0.66 -8.52 10.85
CA CYS A 407 -1.71 -7.93 10.01
C CYS A 407 -2.84 -8.92 9.71
N ALA A 408 -2.55 -10.23 9.61
CA ALA A 408 -3.58 -11.26 9.46
C ALA A 408 -4.46 -11.36 10.72
N ASP A 409 -3.86 -11.28 11.91
CA ASP A 409 -4.61 -11.24 13.18
C ASP A 409 -5.53 -10.01 13.24
N MET A 410 -5.05 -8.86 12.78
CA MET A 410 -5.87 -7.64 12.68
C MET A 410 -7.06 -7.83 11.73
N ILE A 411 -6.87 -8.49 10.58
CA ILE A 411 -7.98 -8.86 9.68
C ILE A 411 -9.01 -9.74 10.39
N GLN A 412 -8.55 -10.76 11.13
CA GLN A 412 -9.43 -11.73 11.81
C GLN A 412 -10.26 -11.09 12.93
N HIS A 413 -9.67 -10.19 13.70
CA HIS A 413 -10.33 -9.54 14.84
C HIS A 413 -11.13 -8.30 14.44
N CYS A 414 -10.58 -7.42 13.59
CA CYS A 414 -11.25 -6.18 13.19
C CYS A 414 -12.28 -6.41 12.08
N LYS A 415 -12.14 -7.49 11.31
CA LYS A 415 -13.02 -7.87 10.18
C LYS A 415 -13.37 -6.68 9.26
N PRO A 416 -12.36 -5.96 8.75
CA PRO A 416 -12.59 -4.81 7.87
C PRO A 416 -13.26 -5.24 6.56
N ARG A 417 -13.89 -4.28 5.88
CA ARG A 417 -14.31 -4.47 4.48
C ARG A 417 -13.08 -4.47 3.58
N VAL A 418 -12.17 -3.54 3.84
CA VAL A 418 -10.88 -3.43 3.15
C VAL A 418 -9.77 -3.26 4.17
N HIS A 419 -8.78 -4.12 4.12
CA HIS A 419 -7.52 -3.95 4.82
C HIS A 419 -6.46 -3.43 3.84
N THR A 420 -5.62 -2.51 4.29
CA THR A 420 -4.44 -2.07 3.53
C THR A 420 -3.20 -2.26 4.36
N MET A 421 -2.10 -2.57 3.70
CA MET A 421 -0.80 -2.67 4.32
C MET A 421 0.23 -1.89 3.50
N GLU A 422 1.07 -1.11 4.17
CA GLU A 422 2.21 -0.43 3.55
C GLU A 422 3.52 -0.98 4.10
N GLU A 423 4.48 -1.14 3.20
CA GLU A 423 5.84 -1.55 3.54
C GLU A 423 6.87 -0.96 2.57
N THR A 424 8.15 -1.10 2.91
CA THR A 424 9.25 -0.74 1.99
C THR A 424 9.24 -1.64 0.76
N SER A 425 9.74 -1.14 -0.39
CA SER A 425 9.89 -1.96 -1.59
C SER A 425 10.79 -3.18 -1.39
N GLY A 426 11.70 -3.11 -0.40
CA GLY A 426 12.63 -4.19 -0.08
C GLY A 426 11.95 -5.48 0.40
N LEU A 427 10.73 -5.40 0.97
CA LEU A 427 9.96 -6.60 1.30
C LEU A 427 9.67 -7.43 0.04
N TYR A 428 9.28 -6.78 -1.05
CA TYR A 428 9.03 -7.46 -2.32
C TYR A 428 10.33 -7.81 -3.05
N ASP A 429 11.29 -6.89 -3.07
CA ASP A 429 12.50 -7.00 -3.91
C ASP A 429 13.57 -7.95 -3.34
N ARG A 430 13.65 -8.08 -2.00
CA ARG A 430 14.70 -8.85 -1.32
C ARG A 430 14.16 -9.95 -0.40
N HIS A 431 12.92 -9.81 0.06
CA HIS A 431 12.28 -10.74 1.00
C HIS A 431 10.96 -11.29 0.44
N GLN A 432 10.95 -11.62 -0.85
CA GLN A 432 9.76 -11.99 -1.60
C GLN A 432 8.96 -13.11 -0.94
N GLU A 433 9.62 -14.12 -0.36
CA GLU A 433 8.94 -15.21 0.36
C GLU A 433 8.15 -14.72 1.59
N THR A 434 8.67 -13.73 2.32
CA THR A 434 7.96 -13.09 3.43
C THR A 434 6.76 -12.30 2.90
N CYS A 435 6.92 -11.54 1.81
CA CYS A 435 5.81 -10.86 1.15
C CYS A 435 4.71 -11.85 0.72
N TYR A 436 5.12 -12.96 0.13
CA TYR A 436 4.22 -13.99 -0.37
C TYR A 436 3.50 -14.73 0.75
N ARG A 437 4.15 -14.91 1.91
CA ARG A 437 3.50 -15.42 3.12
C ARG A 437 2.39 -14.49 3.61
N VAL A 438 2.65 -13.17 3.67
CA VAL A 438 1.61 -12.19 4.06
C VAL A 438 0.42 -12.23 3.08
N ILE A 439 0.69 -12.31 1.77
CA ILE A 439 -0.37 -12.44 0.76
C ILE A 439 -1.16 -13.73 0.96
N LEU A 440 -0.48 -14.86 1.22
CA LEU A 440 -1.11 -16.13 1.52
C LEU A 440 -2.01 -16.04 2.75
N ASP A 441 -1.52 -15.45 3.85
CA ASP A 441 -2.29 -15.33 5.10
C ASP A 441 -3.58 -14.51 4.88
N PHE A 442 -3.52 -13.47 4.04
CA PHE A 442 -4.71 -12.69 3.67
C PHE A 442 -5.68 -13.48 2.80
N ILE A 443 -5.18 -14.27 1.82
CA ILE A 443 -6.02 -15.15 1.01
C ILE A 443 -6.68 -16.22 1.89
N GLU A 444 -5.93 -16.86 2.78
CA GLU A 444 -6.47 -17.88 3.70
C GLU A 444 -7.48 -17.29 4.70
N ALA A 445 -7.37 -16.00 5.04
CA ALA A 445 -8.38 -15.24 5.77
C ALA A 445 -9.66 -14.94 4.96
N GLY A 446 -9.71 -15.32 3.68
CA GLY A 446 -10.85 -15.11 2.79
C GLY A 446 -10.82 -13.78 2.03
N TYR A 447 -9.69 -13.08 1.99
CA TYR A 447 -9.58 -11.78 1.32
C TYR A 447 -9.03 -11.93 -0.10
N SER A 448 -9.60 -11.16 -1.02
CA SER A 448 -8.97 -10.92 -2.33
C SER A 448 -7.83 -9.92 -2.15
N VAL A 449 -6.68 -10.13 -2.77
CA VAL A 449 -5.45 -9.35 -2.51
C VAL A 449 -4.86 -8.80 -3.80
N ARG A 450 -4.47 -7.53 -3.78
CA ARG A 450 -3.77 -6.83 -4.85
C ARG A 450 -2.58 -6.08 -4.28
N TRP A 451 -1.42 -6.20 -4.92
CA TRP A 451 -0.19 -5.56 -4.45
C TRP A 451 0.57 -4.88 -5.58
N LYS A 452 1.25 -3.76 -5.25
CA LYS A 452 2.07 -3.02 -6.21
C LYS A 452 3.07 -2.13 -5.49
N LYS A 453 4.24 -1.94 -6.13
CA LYS A 453 5.18 -0.87 -5.79
C LYS A 453 4.71 0.45 -6.40
N LEU A 454 4.32 1.40 -5.57
CA LEU A 454 3.89 2.74 -5.97
C LEU A 454 5.04 3.73 -5.82
N ASN A 455 5.30 4.53 -6.86
CA ASN A 455 6.22 5.65 -6.78
C ASN A 455 5.48 6.88 -6.24
N CYS A 456 5.95 7.43 -5.12
CA CYS A 456 5.32 8.59 -4.47
C CYS A 456 5.34 9.85 -5.36
N MET A 457 6.29 9.96 -6.30
CA MET A 457 6.32 11.08 -7.25
C MET A 457 5.06 11.16 -8.10
N ASP A 458 4.47 10.02 -8.44
CA ASP A 458 3.25 9.92 -9.25
C ASP A 458 2.03 10.52 -8.52
N TYR A 459 2.16 10.79 -7.22
CA TYR A 459 1.11 11.30 -6.35
C TYR A 459 1.45 12.66 -5.72
N GLY A 460 2.42 13.39 -6.31
CA GLY A 460 2.74 14.75 -5.91
C GLY A 460 3.71 14.88 -4.73
N VAL A 461 4.37 13.78 -4.35
CA VAL A 461 5.42 13.81 -3.34
C VAL A 461 6.76 14.15 -4.02
N PRO A 462 7.47 15.21 -3.64
CA PRO A 462 8.68 15.69 -4.33
C PRO A 462 9.94 14.85 -4.01
N GLN A 463 9.82 13.52 -3.96
CA GLN A 463 10.92 12.61 -3.66
C GLN A 463 10.74 11.25 -4.36
N PRO A 464 11.82 10.60 -4.81
CA PRO A 464 11.80 9.27 -5.41
C PRO A 464 11.64 8.16 -4.36
N ARG A 465 10.49 8.13 -3.68
CA ARG A 465 10.16 7.14 -2.64
C ARG A 465 9.22 6.08 -3.23
N LYS A 466 9.66 4.83 -3.28
CA LYS A 466 8.82 3.68 -3.69
C LYS A 466 8.31 2.93 -2.47
N ARG A 467 7.01 2.67 -2.40
CA ARG A 467 6.36 1.90 -1.33
C ARG A 467 5.61 0.71 -1.88
N LEU A 468 5.74 -0.44 -1.21
CA LEU A 468 4.88 -1.58 -1.47
C LEU A 468 3.55 -1.31 -0.77
N VAL A 469 2.47 -1.32 -1.55
CA VAL A 469 1.11 -1.22 -1.02
C VAL A 469 0.38 -2.50 -1.35
N ILE A 470 -0.25 -3.09 -0.33
CA ILE A 470 -1.12 -4.26 -0.44
C ILE A 470 -2.53 -3.81 -0.08
N ILE A 471 -3.51 -4.13 -0.93
CA ILE A 471 -4.93 -3.91 -0.69
C ILE A 471 -5.57 -5.30 -0.61
N ALA A 472 -6.22 -5.59 0.51
CA ALA A 472 -6.96 -6.81 0.75
C ALA A 472 -8.45 -6.46 0.94
N SER A 473 -9.32 -7.11 0.17
CA SER A 473 -10.77 -6.88 0.17
C SER A 473 -11.49 -8.09 0.72
N GLY A 474 -12.32 -7.90 1.74
CA GLY A 474 -13.00 -8.98 2.45
C GLY A 474 -14.08 -9.69 1.62
N PRO A 475 -14.63 -10.80 2.14
CA PRO A 475 -15.72 -11.52 1.49
C PRO A 475 -16.90 -10.62 1.09
N GLY A 476 -17.32 -10.70 -0.18
CA GLY A 476 -18.42 -9.91 -0.73
C GLY A 476 -18.07 -8.47 -1.12
N GLU A 477 -16.82 -8.03 -0.95
CA GLU A 477 -16.34 -6.71 -1.37
C GLU A 477 -15.58 -6.80 -2.70
N VAL A 478 -15.73 -5.78 -3.55
CA VAL A 478 -14.96 -5.65 -4.79
C VAL A 478 -13.55 -5.16 -4.47
N LEU A 479 -12.53 -5.86 -4.98
CA LEU A 479 -11.12 -5.53 -4.76
C LEU A 479 -10.74 -4.16 -5.39
N PRO A 480 -10.48 -3.12 -4.57
CA PRO A 480 -10.26 -1.76 -5.09
C PRO A 480 -9.04 -1.67 -6.02
N PRO A 481 -9.11 -0.90 -7.12
CA PRO A 481 -7.95 -0.61 -7.96
C PRO A 481 -6.94 0.29 -7.23
N PHE A 482 -5.67 0.18 -7.62
CA PHE A 482 -4.72 1.24 -7.28
C PHE A 482 -5.09 2.55 -7.97
N PRO A 483 -4.82 3.70 -7.34
CA PRO A 483 -5.02 5.00 -7.95
C PRO A 483 -4.21 5.13 -9.22
N ARG A 484 -4.75 5.85 -10.20
CA ARG A 484 -3.98 6.29 -11.37
C ARG A 484 -3.00 7.39 -10.93
N PRO A 485 -1.80 7.45 -11.53
CA PRO A 485 -0.89 8.58 -11.36
C PRO A 485 -1.62 9.90 -11.56
N THR A 486 -1.33 10.87 -10.69
CA THR A 486 -1.85 12.25 -10.77
C THR A 486 -0.79 13.21 -11.29
N HIS A 487 0.48 12.84 -11.14
CA HIS A 487 1.65 13.61 -11.57
C HIS A 487 2.48 12.77 -12.54
N GLY A 488 3.14 13.44 -13.48
CA GLY A 488 3.93 12.80 -14.53
C GLY A 488 4.90 13.76 -15.22
N LEU A 489 5.52 13.27 -16.28
CA LEU A 489 6.40 14.07 -17.14
C LEU A 489 5.59 15.13 -17.90
N PRO A 490 6.22 16.26 -18.29
CA PRO A 490 5.62 17.22 -19.21
C PRO A 490 5.08 16.52 -20.47
N GLY A 491 3.84 16.86 -20.87
CA GLY A 491 3.18 16.25 -22.04
C GLY A 491 2.35 14.99 -21.74
N SER A 492 2.42 14.41 -20.53
CA SER A 492 1.63 13.23 -20.14
C SER A 492 0.13 13.49 -19.92
N GLY A 493 -0.29 14.76 -19.90
CA GLY A 493 -1.66 15.17 -19.50
C GLY A 493 -1.91 15.14 -17.98
N LEU A 494 -0.90 14.77 -17.18
CA LEU A 494 -0.91 14.81 -15.73
C LEU A 494 -0.32 16.12 -15.20
N LEU A 495 -0.45 16.37 -13.89
CA LEU A 495 0.24 17.48 -13.24
C LEU A 495 1.77 17.27 -13.33
N PRO A 496 2.58 18.33 -13.47
CA PRO A 496 4.03 18.19 -13.45
C PRO A 496 4.50 17.68 -12.08
N TYR A 497 5.53 16.84 -12.03
CA TYR A 497 6.09 16.35 -10.76
C TYR A 497 6.36 17.49 -9.77
N ALA A 498 6.00 17.26 -8.51
CA ALA A 498 6.31 18.20 -7.44
C ALA A 498 7.82 18.34 -7.24
N THR A 499 8.27 19.54 -6.93
CA THR A 499 9.67 19.87 -6.68
C THR A 499 9.87 20.33 -5.24
N ILE A 500 11.13 20.42 -4.79
CA ILE A 500 11.46 21.04 -3.50
C ILE A 500 10.83 22.43 -3.43
N ASN A 501 11.06 23.26 -4.46
CA ASN A 501 10.56 24.63 -4.51
C ASN A 501 9.05 24.73 -4.38
N SER A 502 8.29 23.92 -5.14
CA SER A 502 6.82 23.99 -5.14
C SER A 502 6.22 23.68 -3.77
N VAL A 503 6.95 22.97 -2.92
CA VAL A 503 6.50 22.57 -1.58
C VAL A 503 6.99 23.52 -0.49
N ILE A 504 8.27 23.87 -0.46
CA ILE A 504 8.84 24.61 0.67
C ILE A 504 8.73 26.13 0.53
N SER A 505 8.56 26.67 -0.68
CA SER A 505 8.53 28.12 -0.91
C SER A 505 7.35 28.83 -0.24
N ASN A 506 6.26 28.11 0.00
CA ASN A 506 5.02 28.64 0.58
C ASN A 506 4.94 28.45 2.10
N ILE A 507 5.99 27.93 2.75
CA ILE A 507 6.00 27.76 4.21
C ILE A 507 6.17 29.14 4.87
N PRO A 508 5.24 29.57 5.73
CA PRO A 508 5.39 30.83 6.45
C PRO A 508 6.65 30.82 7.32
N PRO A 509 7.44 31.90 7.39
CA PRO A 509 8.65 31.96 8.22
C PRO A 509 8.41 31.70 9.72
N ASN A 510 7.19 31.92 10.20
CA ASN A 510 6.75 31.69 11.59
C ASN A 510 5.97 30.39 11.77
N ALA A 511 5.97 29.50 10.78
CA ALA A 511 5.33 28.19 10.91
C ALA A 511 5.96 27.38 12.04
N LEU A 512 5.14 26.54 12.70
CA LEU A 512 5.64 25.61 13.71
C LEU A 512 6.68 24.67 13.09
N ASP A 513 7.69 24.30 13.87
CA ASP A 513 8.80 23.43 13.46
C ASP A 513 9.69 23.99 12.33
N HIS A 514 9.60 25.29 12.04
CA HIS A 514 10.34 25.95 10.96
C HIS A 514 11.50 26.83 11.48
N ASP A 515 12.41 26.27 12.29
CA ASP A 515 13.57 26.98 12.82
C ASP A 515 14.68 27.19 11.76
N ILE A 516 14.51 28.21 10.93
CA ILE A 516 15.48 28.57 9.89
C ILE A 516 16.82 29.00 10.51
N GLU A 517 16.80 29.73 11.62
CA GLU A 517 18.02 30.31 12.19
C GLU A 517 18.88 29.24 12.86
N GLY A 518 18.28 28.36 13.65
CA GLY A 518 18.97 27.18 14.16
C GLY A 518 19.54 26.32 13.02
N ALA A 519 18.77 26.11 11.95
CA ALA A 519 19.27 25.39 10.77
C ALA A 519 20.49 26.08 10.12
N ARG A 520 20.53 27.41 10.06
CA ARG A 520 21.70 28.17 9.55
C ARG A 520 22.90 28.07 10.48
N ILE A 521 22.71 28.21 11.79
CA ILE A 521 23.79 28.08 12.78
C ILE A 521 24.47 26.72 12.64
N ARG A 522 23.68 25.66 12.46
CA ARG A 522 24.20 24.30 12.25
C ARG A 522 24.84 24.12 10.87
N GLY A 523 24.27 24.71 9.83
CA GLY A 523 24.89 24.73 8.50
C GLY A 523 26.29 25.34 8.51
N ARG A 524 26.49 26.43 9.25
CA ARG A 524 27.83 27.05 9.43
C ARG A 524 28.81 26.13 10.16
N ARG A 525 28.34 25.30 11.10
CA ARG A 525 29.17 24.32 11.83
C ARG A 525 29.53 23.10 10.98
N ASN A 526 28.60 22.62 10.17
CA ASN A 526 28.74 21.39 9.38
C ASN A 526 29.41 21.62 8.01
N GLY A 527 29.73 22.87 7.68
CA GLY A 527 30.30 23.28 6.39
C GLY A 527 29.23 23.61 5.35
N LEU A 528 29.42 24.74 4.65
CA LEU A 528 28.55 25.17 3.57
C LEU A 528 28.73 24.25 2.35
N ARG A 529 27.63 24.02 1.63
CA ARG A 529 27.59 23.22 0.40
C ARG A 529 27.33 24.11 -0.80
N ALA A 530 27.62 23.61 -1.99
CA ALA A 530 27.26 24.31 -3.22
C ALA A 530 25.72 24.45 -3.30
N PRO A 531 25.21 25.63 -3.68
CA PRO A 531 23.78 25.77 -3.97
C PRO A 531 23.41 24.94 -5.19
N PHE A 532 22.14 24.52 -5.26
CA PHE A 532 21.60 23.73 -6.36
C PHE A 532 20.19 24.20 -6.73
N SER A 533 19.70 23.77 -7.90
CA SER A 533 18.37 24.17 -8.39
C SER A 533 17.25 23.67 -7.44
N PRO A 534 16.37 24.54 -6.93
CA PRO A 534 15.26 24.11 -6.08
C PRO A 534 14.12 23.44 -6.89
N ASN A 535 14.13 23.55 -8.22
CA ASN A 535 13.14 22.95 -9.12
C ASN A 535 13.49 21.49 -9.48
N GLN A 536 13.93 20.74 -8.48
CA GLN A 536 14.21 19.30 -8.60
C GLN A 536 13.63 18.56 -7.39
N GLN A 537 13.68 17.23 -7.41
CA GLN A 537 13.21 16.38 -6.33
C GLN A 537 14.20 16.36 -5.16
N ALA A 538 13.67 16.23 -3.94
CA ALA A 538 14.47 15.88 -2.77
C ALA A 538 14.92 14.42 -2.85
N LYS A 539 15.98 14.06 -2.12
CA LYS A 539 16.28 12.64 -1.91
C LYS A 539 15.28 12.06 -0.90
N THR A 540 15.12 10.74 -0.93
CA THR A 540 14.21 10.04 0.00
C THR A 540 14.49 10.42 1.44
N ILE A 541 13.47 10.99 2.09
CA ILE A 541 13.56 11.40 3.48
C ILE A 541 13.55 10.15 4.37
N THR A 542 14.60 10.01 5.19
CA THR A 542 14.76 8.90 6.15
C THR A 542 14.63 9.41 7.59
N CYS A 543 14.73 8.52 8.58
CA CYS A 543 14.54 8.84 10.00
C CYS A 543 15.53 9.86 10.56
N SER A 544 16.67 10.07 9.90
CA SER A 544 17.67 11.10 10.22
C SER A 544 17.62 12.29 9.26
N GLY A 545 16.67 12.31 8.33
CA GLY A 545 16.55 13.29 7.24
C GLY A 545 17.17 12.84 5.93
N GLY A 546 18.03 11.82 5.95
CA GLY A 546 18.69 11.28 4.76
C GLY A 546 19.97 12.03 4.38
N GLU A 547 20.94 11.31 3.84
CA GLU A 547 22.21 11.89 3.42
C GLU A 547 22.02 12.85 2.25
N ASN A 548 22.69 14.00 2.32
CA ASN A 548 22.63 15.04 1.28
C ASN A 548 21.26 15.67 1.05
N ASN A 549 20.32 15.55 2.00
CA ASN A 549 19.14 16.40 2.05
C ASN A 549 19.46 17.71 2.79
N TYR A 550 19.69 18.78 2.02
CA TYR A 550 19.95 20.13 2.53
C TYR A 550 19.21 21.17 1.70
N HIS A 551 19.00 22.35 2.28
CA HIS A 551 18.25 23.41 1.63
C HIS A 551 18.95 23.84 0.31
N PRO A 552 18.22 24.14 -0.77
CA PRO A 552 18.80 24.50 -2.08
C PRO A 552 19.83 25.64 -2.06
N SER A 553 19.78 26.51 -1.04
CA SER A 553 20.80 27.55 -0.84
C SER A 553 22.20 27.03 -0.51
N GLY A 554 22.36 25.75 -0.13
CA GLY A 554 23.64 25.19 0.33
C GLY A 554 24.07 25.64 1.73
N THR A 555 23.36 26.59 2.35
CA THR A 555 23.79 27.25 3.59
C THR A 555 23.25 26.61 4.88
N ARG A 556 22.30 25.68 4.77
CA ARG A 556 21.64 25.02 5.91
C ARG A 556 21.01 23.69 5.51
N GLY A 557 20.69 22.86 6.50
CA GLY A 557 19.77 21.74 6.33
C GLY A 557 18.31 22.19 6.19
N PHE A 558 17.43 21.27 5.80
CA PHE A 558 15.99 21.49 5.95
C PHE A 558 15.59 21.51 7.43
N THR A 559 14.58 22.31 7.75
CA THR A 559 13.88 22.37 9.05
C THR A 559 12.92 21.20 9.20
N ASN A 560 12.47 20.91 10.42
CA ASN A 560 11.42 19.92 10.66
C ASN A 560 10.17 20.15 9.81
N ARG A 561 9.69 21.39 9.70
CA ARG A 561 8.54 21.74 8.85
C ARG A 561 8.79 21.49 7.36
N GLU A 562 9.97 21.83 6.83
CA GLU A 562 10.30 21.57 5.43
C GLU A 562 10.33 20.06 5.12
N PHE A 563 10.93 19.26 6.01
CA PHE A 563 10.91 17.81 5.85
C PHE A 563 9.49 17.24 5.92
N ALA A 564 8.64 17.74 6.84
CA ALA A 564 7.24 17.33 6.93
C ALA A 564 6.46 17.68 5.65
N SER A 565 6.63 18.89 5.12
CA SER A 565 5.99 19.32 3.87
C SER A 565 6.51 18.54 2.67
N LEU A 566 7.79 18.21 2.59
CA LEU A 566 8.35 17.34 1.54
C LEU A 566 7.83 15.90 1.64
N GLN A 567 7.46 15.44 2.84
CA GLN A 567 6.68 14.21 3.07
C GLN A 567 5.17 14.41 2.82
N THR A 568 4.73 15.60 2.39
CA THR A 568 3.33 15.98 2.11
C THR A 568 2.40 16.05 3.33
N PHE A 569 2.95 16.21 4.53
CA PHE A 569 2.14 16.59 5.69
C PHE A 569 1.50 17.98 5.49
N PRO A 570 0.22 18.15 5.90
CA PRO A 570 -0.39 19.47 5.98
C PRO A 570 0.42 20.43 6.88
N LEU A 571 0.32 21.73 6.62
CA LEU A 571 1.06 22.73 7.41
C LEU A 571 0.55 22.80 8.85
N GLU A 572 -0.73 22.53 9.05
CA GLU A 572 -1.41 22.44 10.33
C GLU A 572 -1.09 21.16 11.11
N HIS A 573 -0.45 20.16 10.49
CA HIS A 573 -0.07 18.93 11.19
C HIS A 573 0.97 19.24 12.26
N LEU A 574 0.61 19.00 13.51
CA LEU A 574 1.43 19.25 14.69
C LEU A 574 2.35 18.07 14.94
N PHE A 575 3.55 18.34 15.47
CA PHE A 575 4.46 17.31 15.97
C PHE A 575 4.73 17.58 17.45
N GLY A 576 4.91 16.51 18.22
CA GLY A 576 5.47 16.61 19.57
C GLY A 576 6.92 17.11 19.53
N THR A 577 7.59 17.12 20.69
CA THR A 577 8.95 17.70 20.80
C THR A 577 10.07 16.68 20.59
N THR A 578 9.78 15.39 20.69
CA THR A 578 10.79 14.32 20.70
C THR A 578 10.73 13.49 19.43
N ASN A 579 11.90 13.17 18.87
CA ASN A 579 12.03 12.27 17.71
C ASN A 579 11.26 12.73 16.46
N VAL A 580 11.05 14.04 16.27
CA VAL A 580 10.22 14.59 15.17
C VAL A 580 10.75 14.19 13.80
N ARG A 581 12.07 14.30 13.60
CA ARG A 581 12.72 13.88 12.34
C ARG A 581 12.47 12.39 12.02
N ARG A 582 12.53 11.53 13.04
CA ARG A 582 12.26 10.08 12.90
C ARG A 582 10.80 9.81 12.56
N GLN A 583 9.88 10.49 13.24
CA GLN A 583 8.45 10.43 12.96
C GLN A 583 8.13 10.81 11.50
N ILE A 584 8.72 11.91 11.01
CA ILE A 584 8.56 12.35 9.60
C ILE A 584 9.15 11.33 8.61
N GLY A 585 10.36 10.80 8.88
CA GLY A 585 11.03 9.85 7.98
C GLY A 585 10.33 8.49 7.88
N ASN A 586 9.75 8.01 8.98
CA ASN A 586 8.97 6.77 9.03
C ASN A 586 7.63 6.88 8.28
N ALA A 587 7.03 8.06 8.26
CA ALA A 587 5.68 8.22 7.72
C ALA A 587 5.55 7.80 6.24
N VAL A 588 4.39 7.23 5.94
CA VAL A 588 3.84 7.19 4.58
C VAL A 588 3.40 8.61 4.21
N PRO A 589 3.76 9.11 3.01
CA PRO A 589 3.33 10.44 2.59
C PRO A 589 1.79 10.56 2.56
N PRO A 590 1.18 11.57 3.21
CA PRO A 590 -0.27 11.74 3.20
C PRO A 590 -0.88 11.88 1.79
N ALA A 591 -0.15 12.43 0.82
CA ALA A 591 -0.63 12.52 -0.57
C ALA A 591 -0.81 11.15 -1.24
N LEU A 592 0.11 10.20 -0.98
CA LEU A 592 -0.02 8.82 -1.45
C LEU A 592 -1.21 8.13 -0.77
N ALA A 593 -1.28 8.23 0.56
CA ALA A 593 -2.36 7.63 1.35
C ALA A 593 -3.74 8.16 0.88
N TRP A 594 -3.86 9.47 0.69
CA TRP A 594 -5.07 10.10 0.15
C TRP A 594 -5.48 9.52 -1.20
N ALA A 595 -4.54 9.37 -2.13
CA ALA A 595 -4.83 8.81 -3.46
C ALA A 595 -5.35 7.37 -3.36
N VAL A 596 -4.74 6.54 -2.50
CA VAL A 596 -5.15 5.14 -2.28
C VAL A 596 -6.55 5.07 -1.65
N TYR A 597 -6.78 5.79 -0.55
CA TYR A 597 -8.06 5.72 0.15
C TYR A 597 -9.23 6.30 -0.63
N ARG A 598 -8.99 7.28 -1.50
CA ARG A 598 -10.03 7.78 -2.40
C ARG A 598 -10.57 6.67 -3.32
N GLU A 599 -9.71 5.83 -3.88
CA GLU A 599 -10.16 4.70 -4.71
C GLU A 599 -10.86 3.60 -3.89
N ILE A 600 -10.40 3.36 -2.66
CA ILE A 600 -11.05 2.42 -1.73
C ILE A 600 -12.47 2.89 -1.41
N ILE A 601 -12.64 4.17 -1.04
CA ILE A 601 -13.95 4.76 -0.76
C ILE A 601 -14.86 4.67 -1.98
N ASN A 602 -14.33 4.97 -3.18
CA ASN A 602 -15.10 4.84 -4.42
C ASN A 602 -15.58 3.40 -4.66
N SER A 603 -14.74 2.40 -4.36
CA SER A 603 -15.11 0.98 -4.46
C SER A 603 -16.22 0.63 -3.46
N LEU A 604 -16.06 1.01 -2.19
CA LEU A 604 -17.04 0.75 -1.13
C LEU A 604 -18.38 1.44 -1.41
N HIS A 605 -18.36 2.69 -1.89
CA HIS A 605 -19.59 3.40 -2.26
C HIS A 605 -20.35 2.68 -3.37
N ARG A 606 -19.66 2.21 -4.42
CA ARG A 606 -20.31 1.46 -5.50
C ARG A 606 -20.95 0.16 -5.00
N THR A 607 -20.23 -0.60 -4.17
CA THR A 607 -20.78 -1.80 -3.53
C THR A 607 -22.05 -1.48 -2.74
N ASP A 608 -22.03 -0.42 -1.92
CA ASP A 608 -23.17 -0.03 -1.10
C ASP A 608 -24.35 0.48 -1.95
N GLU A 609 -24.09 1.24 -3.02
CA GLU A 609 -25.12 1.72 -3.96
C GLU A 609 -25.78 0.56 -4.72
N GLU A 610 -25.03 -0.46 -5.10
CA GLU A 610 -25.55 -1.68 -5.72
C GLU A 610 -26.45 -2.46 -4.76
N GLU A 611 -26.02 -2.64 -3.50
CA GLU A 611 -26.83 -3.31 -2.47
C GLU A 611 -28.11 -2.54 -2.13
N ILE A 612 -28.05 -1.21 -2.02
CA ILE A 612 -29.24 -0.40 -1.75
C ILE A 612 -30.24 -0.52 -2.91
N ARG A 613 -29.75 -0.55 -4.16
CA ARG A 613 -30.60 -0.73 -5.34
C ARG A 613 -31.23 -2.12 -5.37
N SER A 614 -30.48 -3.18 -5.08
CA SER A 614 -31.00 -4.55 -5.09
C SER A 614 -32.03 -4.82 -3.99
N ARG A 615 -31.96 -4.14 -2.83
CA ARG A 615 -32.96 -4.22 -1.76
C ARG A 615 -34.23 -3.41 -2.00
N SER A 616 -34.20 -2.46 -2.95
CA SER A 616 -35.32 -1.57 -3.25
C SER A 616 -36.16 -2.07 -4.44
N MET A 617 -35.65 -3.06 -5.18
CA MET A 617 -36.37 -3.82 -6.22
C MET A 617 -37.02 -5.05 -5.60
#